data_AF-A0A6B3G636-F1
#
_entry.id   AF-A0A6B3G636-F1
#
_cell.length_a   1.000
_cell.length_b   1.000
_cell.length_c   1.000
_cell.angle_alpha   90.00
_cell.angle_beta   90.00
_cell.angle_gamma   90.00
#
_symmetry.space_group_name_H-M   'P 1'
#
loop_
_entity.id
_entity.type
_entity.pdbx_description
1 polymer ?
#
loop_
_entity_poly.entity_id
_entity_poly.type
_entity_poly.pdbx_seq_one_letter_code
_entity_poly.pdbx_strand_id
1 'polypeptide(L)'
;AGVRPRDQLARECGLVVGERGGIVVDEECRTSDPAVFAIGECALTADGRVYGLVAPGYDMARTAAEVIAGGQAAFTGADLSTKLKLLGVDVASFGDAHGAAEGSLDVVYSDARAGVYKKLVMGPDGTLLGGVLVGDAESYGTLRPLTGTVLPVAPEQLVLPAGSGGGPVSLGPGALPDEAVICSCHNVTKGAICEHTTLPEVKKCTKAGTGCGSCLKVIGQLMPPPEDSGLCGCFPYSRSELYEIVRTLEVTSFVELLDSH
;
A
#
# COMPACT_ATOMS: atom_id res chain seq x y z
N ALA A 1 7.90 18.11 -13.38
CA ALA A 1 8.99 17.20 -12.94
C ALA A 1 8.35 15.86 -12.61
N GLY A 2 8.93 14.76 -13.07
CA GLY A 2 8.41 13.39 -12.89
C GLY A 2 9.49 12.38 -13.26
N VAL A 3 9.36 11.14 -12.79
CA VAL A 3 10.29 10.05 -13.13
C VAL A 3 10.19 9.77 -14.63
N ARG A 4 11.32 9.55 -15.29
CA ARG A 4 11.40 9.23 -16.73
C ARG A 4 12.02 7.83 -16.90
N PRO A 5 11.52 7.01 -17.84
CA PRO A 5 12.14 5.73 -18.15
C PRO A 5 13.62 5.89 -18.51
N ARG A 6 14.48 5.05 -17.94
CA ARG A 6 15.89 4.98 -18.33
C ARG A 6 16.04 3.97 -19.47
N ASP A 7 15.62 4.38 -20.67
CA ASP A 7 15.52 3.52 -21.86
C ASP A 7 16.71 3.63 -22.82
N GLN A 8 17.73 4.41 -22.48
CA GLN A 8 18.84 4.73 -23.38
C GLN A 8 19.59 3.48 -23.89
N LEU A 9 19.88 2.52 -23.01
CA LEU A 9 20.54 1.27 -23.41
C LEU A 9 19.71 0.50 -24.45
N ALA A 10 18.40 0.43 -24.27
CA ALA A 10 17.51 -0.25 -25.21
C ALA A 10 17.50 0.45 -26.58
N ARG A 11 17.48 1.78 -26.60
CA ARG A 11 17.58 2.57 -27.85
C ARG A 11 18.90 2.29 -28.57
N GLU A 12 20.01 2.31 -27.85
CA GLU A 12 21.35 2.07 -28.39
C GLU A 12 21.51 0.63 -28.91
N CYS A 13 20.80 -0.33 -28.33
CA CYS A 13 20.75 -1.72 -28.78
C CYS A 13 19.72 -2.00 -29.89
N GLY A 14 18.95 -0.99 -30.33
CA GLY A 14 17.95 -1.14 -31.39
C GLY A 14 16.66 -1.84 -30.97
N LEU A 15 16.39 -1.97 -29.66
CA LEU A 15 15.10 -2.42 -29.16
C LEU A 15 14.04 -1.35 -29.40
N VAL A 16 12.78 -1.77 -29.55
CA VAL A 16 11.66 -0.85 -29.74
C VAL A 16 11.42 -0.07 -28.44
N VAL A 17 11.38 1.25 -28.56
CA VAL A 17 11.15 2.17 -27.43
C VAL A 17 10.06 3.15 -27.82
N GLY A 18 9.15 3.46 -26.89
CA GLY A 18 8.03 4.36 -27.13
C GLY A 18 8.46 5.79 -27.47
N GLU A 19 7.58 6.51 -28.18
CA GLU A 19 7.79 7.92 -28.57
C GLU A 19 8.03 8.82 -27.35
N ARG A 20 7.34 8.55 -26.24
CA ARG A 20 7.45 9.28 -24.97
C ARG A 20 8.45 8.65 -23.99
N GLY A 21 9.20 7.65 -24.44
CA GLY A 21 10.11 6.85 -23.63
C GLY A 21 9.51 5.55 -23.10
N GLY A 22 10.38 4.65 -22.66
CA GLY A 22 10.05 3.33 -22.14
C GLY A 22 10.24 2.21 -23.17
N ILE A 23 10.88 1.13 -22.74
CA ILE A 23 11.17 -0.06 -23.55
C ILE A 23 9.85 -0.77 -23.80
N VAL A 24 9.44 -0.91 -25.06
CA VAL A 24 8.15 -1.52 -25.39
C VAL A 24 8.18 -2.99 -25.05
N VAL A 25 7.21 -3.44 -24.27
CA VAL A 25 7.01 -4.85 -23.94
C VAL A 25 5.59 -5.33 -24.20
N ASP A 26 5.45 -6.62 -24.49
CA ASP A 26 4.16 -7.29 -24.53
C ASP A 26 3.63 -7.65 -23.13
N GLU A 27 2.50 -8.37 -23.07
CA GLU A 27 1.90 -8.81 -21.80
C GLU A 27 2.80 -9.78 -21.03
N GLU A 28 3.72 -10.47 -21.70
CA GLU A 28 4.69 -11.38 -21.07
C GLU A 28 5.97 -10.65 -20.62
N CYS A 29 5.98 -9.32 -20.69
CA CYS A 29 7.12 -8.44 -20.41
C CYS A 29 8.33 -8.63 -21.36
N ARG A 30 8.11 -9.23 -22.54
CA ARG A 30 9.13 -9.44 -23.57
C ARG A 30 9.26 -8.19 -24.44
N THR A 31 10.50 -7.84 -24.79
CA THR A 31 10.78 -6.73 -25.71
C THR A 31 10.60 -7.17 -27.16
N SER A 32 10.96 -6.30 -28.12
CA SER A 32 11.03 -6.66 -29.53
C SER A 32 12.03 -7.79 -29.84
N ASP A 33 12.99 -8.07 -28.95
CA ASP A 33 13.81 -9.27 -28.99
C ASP A 33 13.20 -10.33 -28.04
N PRO A 34 12.80 -11.52 -28.53
CA PRO A 34 12.19 -12.57 -27.70
C PRO A 34 13.07 -13.09 -26.55
N ALA A 35 14.39 -12.89 -26.62
CA ALA A 35 15.33 -13.29 -25.57
C ALA A 35 15.54 -12.21 -24.49
N VAL A 36 15.00 -11.00 -24.68
CA VAL A 36 15.22 -9.85 -23.81
C VAL A 36 13.89 -9.40 -23.20
N PHE A 37 13.90 -9.19 -21.88
CA PHE A 37 12.77 -8.74 -21.09
C PHE A 37 13.06 -7.37 -20.49
N ALA A 38 12.00 -6.57 -20.28
CA ALA A 38 12.09 -5.32 -19.52
C ALA A 38 10.94 -5.25 -18.51
N ILE A 39 11.26 -4.86 -17.27
CA ILE A 39 10.31 -4.81 -16.15
C ILE A 39 10.47 -3.52 -15.34
N GLY A 40 9.42 -3.12 -14.62
CA GLY A 40 9.44 -1.94 -13.76
C GLY A 40 9.39 -0.63 -14.54
N GLU A 41 9.97 0.43 -13.96
CA GLU A 41 9.77 1.82 -14.43
C GLU A 41 10.42 2.14 -15.79
N CYS A 42 11.23 1.24 -16.35
CA CYS A 42 11.81 1.40 -17.68
C CYS A 42 10.93 0.82 -18.79
N ALA A 43 9.92 0.03 -18.47
CA ALA A 43 9.08 -0.66 -19.45
C ALA A 43 7.84 0.14 -19.81
N LEU A 44 7.54 0.20 -21.10
CA LEU A 44 6.26 0.64 -21.65
C LEU A 44 5.41 -0.60 -21.89
N THR A 45 4.41 -0.80 -21.06
CA THR A 45 3.56 -2.00 -21.02
C THR A 45 2.55 -2.02 -22.18
N ALA A 46 1.96 -3.19 -22.43
CA ALA A 46 1.02 -3.41 -23.53
C ALA A 46 -0.22 -2.49 -23.51
N ASP A 47 -0.63 -2.00 -22.35
CA ASP A 47 -1.69 -1.00 -22.17
C ASP A 47 -1.22 0.46 -22.41
N GLY A 48 0.01 0.65 -22.90
CA GLY A 48 0.60 1.93 -23.28
C GLY A 48 1.08 2.80 -22.12
N ARG A 49 1.35 2.19 -20.95
CA ARG A 49 1.74 2.92 -19.72
C ARG A 49 3.15 2.60 -19.26
N VAL A 50 3.74 3.54 -18.52
CA VAL A 50 4.94 3.29 -17.72
C VAL A 50 4.53 3.45 -16.26
N TYR A 51 4.66 2.38 -15.49
CA TYR A 51 4.28 2.37 -14.09
C TYR A 51 5.44 2.83 -13.20
N GLY A 52 5.29 4.01 -12.57
CA GLY A 52 6.22 4.54 -11.57
C GLY A 52 5.92 4.06 -10.16
N LEU A 53 5.62 2.78 -9.99
CA LEU A 53 5.16 2.19 -8.74
C LEU A 53 5.86 0.85 -8.47
N VAL A 54 6.04 0.55 -7.18
CA VAL A 54 6.70 -0.68 -6.74
C VAL A 54 5.86 -1.92 -7.03
N ALA A 55 4.55 -1.88 -6.78
CA ALA A 55 3.68 -3.05 -6.95
C ALA A 55 3.65 -3.56 -8.40
N PRO A 56 3.40 -2.71 -9.42
CA PRO A 56 3.48 -3.14 -10.82
C PRO A 56 4.87 -3.68 -11.18
N GLY A 57 5.95 -3.09 -10.65
CA GLY A 57 7.30 -3.60 -10.86
C GLY A 57 7.50 -5.03 -10.35
N TYR A 58 6.93 -5.39 -9.20
CA TYR A 58 6.97 -6.77 -8.68
C TYR A 58 6.08 -7.72 -9.48
N ASP A 59 4.93 -7.27 -9.96
CA ASP A 59 4.06 -8.09 -10.81
C ASP A 59 4.74 -8.40 -12.14
N MET A 60 5.32 -7.39 -12.79
CA MET A 60 6.14 -7.58 -13.99
C MET A 60 7.33 -8.51 -13.74
N ALA A 61 8.00 -8.41 -12.59
CA ALA A 61 9.10 -9.30 -12.22
C ALA A 61 8.63 -10.76 -12.10
N ARG A 62 7.47 -11.00 -11.49
CA ARG A 62 6.87 -12.33 -11.38
C ARG A 62 6.48 -12.89 -12.74
N THR A 63 5.82 -12.08 -13.57
CA THR A 63 5.44 -12.45 -14.94
C THR A 63 6.67 -12.83 -15.76
N ALA A 64 7.70 -11.97 -15.81
CA ALA A 64 8.91 -12.24 -16.58
C ALA A 64 9.64 -13.49 -16.06
N ALA A 65 9.73 -13.69 -14.74
CA ALA A 65 10.36 -14.88 -14.16
C ALA A 65 9.64 -16.18 -14.52
N GLU A 66 8.30 -16.20 -14.46
CA GLU A 66 7.48 -17.36 -14.84
C GLU A 66 7.65 -17.69 -16.33
N VAL A 67 7.63 -16.68 -17.20
CA VAL A 67 7.82 -16.82 -18.64
C VAL A 67 9.22 -17.33 -18.98
N ILE A 68 10.26 -16.83 -18.30
CA ILE A 68 11.64 -17.31 -18.44
C ILE A 68 11.78 -18.77 -18.00
N ALA A 69 11.02 -19.19 -16.98
CA ALA A 69 10.98 -20.57 -16.50
C ALA A 69 10.20 -21.52 -17.43
N GLY A 70 9.60 -21.01 -18.51
CA GLY A 70 8.81 -21.78 -19.48
C GLY A 70 7.33 -21.92 -19.11
N GLY A 71 6.87 -21.18 -18.09
CA GLY A 71 5.46 -21.07 -17.73
C GLY A 71 4.69 -20.08 -18.61
N GLN A 72 3.44 -19.82 -18.23
CA GLN A 72 2.56 -18.85 -18.88
C GLN A 72 2.06 -17.84 -17.86
N ALA A 73 2.37 -16.56 -18.07
CA ALA A 73 1.91 -15.45 -17.24
C ALA A 73 1.75 -14.19 -18.08
N ALA A 74 0.85 -13.30 -17.68
CA ALA A 74 0.59 -12.04 -18.37
C ALA A 74 0.44 -10.90 -17.36
N PHE A 75 1.04 -9.76 -17.68
CA PHE A 75 0.83 -8.47 -17.02
C PHE A 75 -0.04 -7.61 -17.94
N THR A 76 -1.29 -7.39 -17.53
CA THR A 76 -2.31 -6.67 -18.32
C THR A 76 -2.62 -5.27 -17.78
N GLY A 77 -1.82 -4.80 -16.82
CA GLY A 77 -1.97 -3.49 -16.17
C GLY A 77 -1.93 -3.61 -14.64
N ALA A 78 -2.04 -2.48 -13.96
CA ALA A 78 -2.04 -2.43 -12.49
C ALA A 78 -2.96 -1.37 -11.90
N ASP A 79 -3.39 -1.62 -10.67
CA ASP A 79 -4.10 -0.65 -9.83
C ASP A 79 -3.18 0.56 -9.55
N LEU A 80 -3.64 1.75 -9.96
CA LEU A 80 -2.93 3.02 -9.80
C LEU A 80 -3.12 3.68 -8.42
N SER A 81 -3.73 2.99 -7.47
CA SER A 81 -3.90 3.49 -6.11
C SER A 81 -2.53 3.75 -5.46
N THR A 82 -2.30 4.98 -5.01
CA THR A 82 -1.03 5.41 -4.42
C THR A 82 -1.25 6.15 -3.11
N LYS A 83 -0.41 5.82 -2.12
CA LYS A 83 -0.28 6.61 -0.89
C LYS A 83 1.12 7.21 -0.87
N LEU A 84 1.21 8.52 -1.00
CA LEU A 84 2.45 9.30 -1.02
C LEU A 84 2.64 9.94 0.36
N LYS A 85 3.78 9.66 0.99
CA LYS A 85 4.25 10.44 2.13
C LYS A 85 5.11 11.58 1.59
N LEU A 86 4.48 12.70 1.27
CA LEU A 86 5.20 13.95 1.02
C LEU A 86 5.58 14.59 2.36
N LEU A 87 6.69 15.34 2.38
CA LEU A 87 7.23 15.96 3.58
C LEU A 87 6.15 16.76 4.34
N GLY A 88 5.63 16.17 5.42
CA GLY A 88 4.69 16.81 6.35
C GLY A 88 3.19 16.66 6.05
N VAL A 89 2.79 16.03 4.94
CA VAL A 89 1.36 15.85 4.59
C VAL A 89 1.12 14.46 4.01
N ASP A 90 0.24 13.70 4.66
CA ASP A 90 -0.22 12.42 4.13
C ASP A 90 -1.19 12.65 2.96
N VAL A 91 -0.88 12.08 1.80
CA VAL A 91 -1.74 12.11 0.61
C VAL A 91 -2.00 10.69 0.13
N ALA A 92 -3.27 10.37 -0.12
CA ALA A 92 -3.67 9.10 -0.70
C ALA A 92 -4.74 9.31 -1.78
N SER A 93 -4.63 8.54 -2.86
CA SER A 93 -5.61 8.49 -3.94
C SER A 93 -5.85 7.05 -4.33
N PHE A 94 -7.10 6.67 -4.58
CA PHE A 94 -7.48 5.30 -4.95
C PHE A 94 -8.68 5.28 -5.90
N GLY A 95 -8.78 4.22 -6.70
CA GLY A 95 -9.88 4.03 -7.66
C GLY A 95 -10.01 5.17 -8.68
N ASP A 96 -11.23 5.43 -9.13
CA ASP A 96 -11.59 6.58 -9.94
C ASP A 96 -11.70 7.85 -9.09
N ALA A 97 -10.55 8.30 -8.59
CA ALA A 97 -10.45 9.43 -7.67
C ALA A 97 -10.93 10.76 -8.26
N HIS A 98 -11.02 10.85 -9.59
CA HIS A 98 -11.43 12.06 -10.30
C HIS A 98 -12.89 12.03 -10.79
N GLY A 99 -13.58 10.88 -10.72
CA GLY A 99 -14.96 10.75 -11.19
C GLY A 99 -15.06 10.77 -12.71
N ALA A 100 -14.18 10.06 -13.40
CA ALA A 100 -14.25 9.86 -14.84
C ALA A 100 -15.47 9.02 -15.26
N ALA A 101 -15.99 8.17 -14.37
CA ALA A 101 -17.19 7.40 -14.60
C ALA A 101 -18.43 8.31 -14.73
N GLU A 102 -19.27 8.01 -15.72
CA GLU A 102 -20.51 8.74 -15.98
C GLU A 102 -21.49 8.62 -14.80
N GLY A 103 -22.09 9.74 -14.39
CA GLY A 103 -23.02 9.77 -13.27
C GLY A 103 -22.37 9.64 -11.88
N SER A 104 -21.05 9.80 -11.78
CA SER A 104 -20.35 9.82 -10.50
C SER A 104 -20.76 11.03 -9.63
N LEU A 105 -20.79 10.79 -8.32
CA LEU A 105 -21.20 11.75 -7.30
C LEU A 105 -20.05 11.97 -6.31
N ASP A 106 -19.84 13.22 -5.92
CA ASP A 106 -18.78 13.60 -5.00
C ASP A 106 -19.31 13.80 -3.58
N VAL A 107 -18.63 13.19 -2.60
CA VAL A 107 -18.83 13.49 -1.17
C VAL A 107 -17.54 14.07 -0.62
N VAL A 108 -17.58 15.35 -0.23
CA VAL A 108 -16.37 16.14 0.06
C VAL A 108 -16.42 16.77 1.44
N TYR A 109 -15.32 16.63 2.19
CA TYR A 109 -15.01 17.39 3.38
C TYR A 109 -13.72 18.19 3.15
N SER A 110 -13.73 19.48 3.46
CA SER A 110 -12.57 20.36 3.31
C SER A 110 -12.45 21.31 4.49
N ASP A 111 -11.30 21.27 5.15
CA ASP A 111 -10.88 22.23 6.17
C ASP A 111 -9.52 22.82 5.76
N ALA A 112 -9.57 24.01 5.17
CA ALA A 112 -8.37 24.71 4.72
C ALA A 112 -7.45 25.17 5.87
N ARG A 113 -7.98 25.37 7.09
CA ARG A 113 -7.18 25.77 8.25
C ARG A 113 -6.41 24.57 8.79
N ALA A 114 -7.04 23.40 8.87
CA ALA A 114 -6.39 22.16 9.28
C ALA A 114 -5.54 21.53 8.17
N GLY A 115 -5.68 21.99 6.91
CA GLY A 115 -5.01 21.40 5.76
C GLY A 115 -5.57 20.03 5.39
N VAL A 116 -6.84 19.76 5.72
CA VAL A 116 -7.51 18.48 5.49
C VAL A 116 -8.44 18.60 4.29
N TYR A 117 -8.32 17.66 3.36
CA TYR A 117 -9.26 17.50 2.25
C TYR A 117 -9.53 16.01 2.05
N LYS A 118 -10.81 15.63 2.07
CA LYS A 118 -11.27 14.26 1.83
C LYS A 118 -12.38 14.30 0.80
N LYS A 119 -12.23 13.54 -0.28
CA LYS A 119 -13.23 13.35 -1.34
C LYS A 119 -13.41 11.86 -1.56
N LEU A 120 -14.67 11.41 -1.53
CA LEU A 120 -15.07 10.10 -2.02
C LEU A 120 -15.86 10.29 -3.32
N VAL A 121 -15.60 9.42 -4.29
CA VAL A 121 -16.33 9.35 -5.56
C VAL A 121 -17.24 8.14 -5.49
N MET A 122 -18.54 8.38 -5.63
CA MET A 122 -19.59 7.39 -5.48
C MET A 122 -20.32 7.16 -6.81
N GLY A 123 -20.71 5.92 -7.07
CA GLY A 123 -21.67 5.58 -8.11
C GLY A 123 -23.10 5.97 -7.70
N PRO A 124 -24.02 6.13 -8.66
CA PRO A 124 -25.42 6.45 -8.38
C PRO A 124 -26.15 5.37 -7.56
N ASP A 125 -25.61 4.16 -7.53
CA ASP A 125 -26.05 2.99 -6.77
C ASP A 125 -25.47 2.93 -5.34
N GLY A 126 -24.60 3.86 -4.96
CA GLY A 126 -23.91 3.87 -3.67
C GLY A 126 -22.59 3.08 -3.64
N THR A 127 -22.11 2.62 -4.80
CA THR A 127 -20.82 1.94 -4.93
C THR A 127 -19.65 2.93 -4.78
N LEU A 128 -18.62 2.59 -4.00
CA LEU A 128 -17.41 3.42 -3.90
C LEU A 128 -16.54 3.26 -5.15
N LEU A 129 -16.41 4.32 -5.95
CA LEU A 129 -15.60 4.31 -7.18
C LEU A 129 -14.15 4.71 -6.91
N GLY A 130 -13.90 5.58 -5.94
CA GLY A 130 -12.55 6.05 -5.60
C GLY A 130 -12.54 7.16 -4.57
N GLY A 131 -11.38 7.78 -4.36
CA GLY A 131 -11.27 8.92 -3.47
C GLY A 131 -9.89 9.54 -3.37
N VAL A 132 -9.86 10.75 -2.80
CA VAL A 132 -8.66 11.55 -2.53
C VAL A 132 -8.66 11.97 -1.06
N LEU A 133 -7.59 11.69 -0.34
CA LEU A 133 -7.38 12.06 1.07
C LEU A 133 -6.07 12.86 1.19
N VAL A 134 -6.12 14.03 1.79
CA VAL A 134 -4.99 14.95 1.98
C VAL A 134 -5.02 15.45 3.42
N GLY A 135 -3.86 15.48 4.07
CA GLY A 135 -3.68 15.92 5.46
C GLY A 135 -4.05 14.84 6.48
N ASP A 136 -5.19 14.18 6.27
CA ASP A 136 -5.61 12.99 7.01
C ASP A 136 -5.97 11.85 6.04
N ALA A 137 -5.05 10.90 5.91
CA ALA A 137 -5.21 9.68 5.11
C ALA A 137 -5.24 8.41 5.97
N GLU A 138 -5.76 8.48 7.20
CA GLU A 138 -5.91 7.32 8.08
C GLU A 138 -6.87 6.28 7.48
N SER A 139 -8.03 6.74 7.01
CA SER A 139 -9.09 5.88 6.45
C SER A 139 -8.71 5.20 5.14
N TYR A 140 -7.59 5.55 4.50
CA TYR A 140 -7.13 4.95 3.24
C TYR A 140 -7.08 3.42 3.29
N GLY A 141 -6.57 2.87 4.41
CA GLY A 141 -6.39 1.43 4.58
C GLY A 141 -7.71 0.65 4.55
N THR A 142 -8.80 1.26 5.03
CA THR A 142 -10.14 0.67 5.03
C THR A 142 -10.90 0.98 3.74
N LEU A 143 -10.78 2.20 3.22
CA LEU A 143 -11.54 2.65 2.06
C LEU A 143 -11.08 2.00 0.75
N ARG A 144 -9.77 1.84 0.57
CA ARG A 144 -9.23 1.29 -0.68
C ARG A 144 -9.77 -0.12 -0.97
N PRO A 145 -9.78 -1.09 -0.04
CA PRO A 145 -10.35 -2.41 -0.29
C PRO A 145 -11.85 -2.42 -0.58
N LEU A 146 -12.59 -1.38 -0.20
CA LEU A 146 -14.02 -1.26 -0.46
C LEU A 146 -14.32 -0.68 -1.86
N THR A 147 -13.30 -0.30 -2.64
CA THR A 147 -13.48 0.18 -4.01
C THR A 147 -14.20 -0.88 -4.85
N GLY A 148 -15.27 -0.48 -5.55
CA GLY A 148 -16.12 -1.37 -6.32
C GLY A 148 -17.23 -2.06 -5.52
N THR A 149 -17.39 -1.75 -4.23
CA THR A 149 -18.48 -2.27 -3.39
C THR A 149 -19.39 -1.16 -2.88
N VAL A 150 -20.65 -1.50 -2.56
CA VAL A 150 -21.58 -0.58 -1.89
C VAL A 150 -21.14 -0.40 -0.44
N LEU A 151 -20.96 0.84 -0.01
CA LEU A 151 -20.49 1.12 1.33
C LEU A 151 -21.53 0.72 2.38
N PRO A 152 -21.11 0.06 3.48
CA PRO A 152 -22.03 -0.37 4.54
C PRO A 152 -22.51 0.78 5.43
N VAL A 153 -21.94 1.98 5.26
CA VAL A 153 -22.29 3.20 6.00
C VAL A 153 -22.43 4.38 5.04
N ALA A 154 -23.11 5.43 5.50
CA ALA A 154 -23.29 6.65 4.73
C ALA A 154 -21.92 7.31 4.44
N PRO A 155 -21.62 7.72 3.19
CA PRO A 155 -20.31 8.26 2.81
C PRO A 155 -19.87 9.48 3.63
N GLU A 156 -20.80 10.29 4.12
CA GLU A 156 -20.51 11.49 4.92
C GLU A 156 -19.80 11.12 6.23
N GLN A 157 -20.12 9.95 6.81
CA GLN A 157 -19.50 9.46 8.04
C GLN A 157 -18.02 9.09 7.86
N LEU A 158 -17.61 8.83 6.62
CA LEU A 158 -16.24 8.43 6.28
C LEU A 158 -15.34 9.62 5.94
N VAL A 159 -15.92 10.76 5.56
CA VAL A 159 -15.19 12.01 5.28
C VAL A 159 -15.17 12.98 6.45
N LEU A 160 -16.19 12.95 7.32
CA LEU A 160 -16.27 13.87 8.44
C LEU A 160 -15.26 13.51 9.55
N PRO A 161 -14.78 14.50 10.34
CA PRO A 161 -13.96 14.24 11.52
C PRO A 161 -14.72 13.39 12.55
N ALA A 162 -13.98 12.51 13.24
CA ALA A 162 -14.53 11.69 14.32
C ALA A 162 -15.28 12.56 15.34
N GLY A 163 -16.54 12.20 15.63
CA GLY A 163 -17.41 12.92 16.57
C GLY A 163 -18.41 13.91 15.95
N SER A 164 -18.39 14.12 14.63
CA SER A 164 -19.28 15.07 13.95
C SER A 164 -20.60 14.48 13.42
N GLY A 165 -20.80 13.17 13.57
CA GLY A 165 -22.01 12.42 13.19
C GLY A 165 -22.17 11.21 14.11
N GLY A 166 -23.41 10.84 14.45
CA GLY A 166 -23.73 9.94 15.55
C GLY A 166 -22.97 8.62 15.57
N GLY A 167 -22.21 8.39 16.65
CA GLY A 167 -21.55 7.14 17.02
C GLY A 167 -20.34 6.78 16.15
N PRO A 168 -19.20 6.34 16.73
CA PRO A 168 -18.06 5.91 15.93
C PRO A 168 -18.36 4.53 15.32
N VAL A 169 -18.94 4.49 14.13
CA VAL A 169 -18.87 3.29 13.29
C VAL A 169 -17.56 3.37 12.51
N SER A 170 -16.45 3.16 13.22
CA SER A 170 -15.19 2.84 12.58
C SER A 170 -15.35 1.46 11.96
N LEU A 171 -15.45 1.39 10.63
CA LEU A 171 -15.13 0.16 9.90
C LEU A 171 -13.65 -0.13 10.15
N GLY A 172 -13.38 -0.78 11.27
CA GLY A 172 -12.05 -1.24 11.60
C GLY A 172 -11.59 -2.28 10.57
N PRO A 173 -10.28 -2.48 10.38
CA PRO A 173 -9.76 -3.46 9.44
C PRO A 173 -10.34 -4.87 9.64
N GLY A 174 -10.77 -5.23 10.85
CA GLY A 174 -11.41 -6.51 11.15
C GLY A 174 -12.73 -6.74 10.40
N ALA A 175 -13.44 -5.69 9.99
CA ALA A 175 -14.69 -5.79 9.22
C ALA A 175 -14.48 -5.97 7.71
N LEU A 176 -13.24 -5.89 7.22
CA LEU A 176 -12.91 -6.13 5.82
C LEU A 176 -13.05 -7.63 5.48
N PRO A 177 -13.44 -7.99 4.24
CA PRO A 177 -13.46 -9.39 3.82
C PRO A 177 -12.05 -9.97 3.72
N ASP A 178 -11.90 -11.29 3.76
CA ASP A 178 -10.58 -11.94 3.83
C ASP A 178 -9.79 -11.81 2.52
N GLU A 179 -10.48 -11.64 1.39
CA GLU A 179 -9.91 -11.31 0.08
C GLU A 179 -9.40 -9.86 -0.05
N ALA A 180 -9.71 -8.98 0.92
CA ALA A 180 -9.30 -7.57 0.87
C ALA A 180 -7.77 -7.43 0.82
N VAL A 181 -7.23 -6.77 -0.20
CA VAL A 181 -5.78 -6.51 -0.32
C VAL A 181 -5.34 -5.43 0.66
N ILE A 182 -4.65 -5.84 1.72
CA ILE A 182 -4.12 -4.95 2.76
C ILE A 182 -2.74 -4.41 2.37
N CYS A 183 -1.84 -5.24 1.83
CA CYS A 183 -0.54 -4.79 1.35
C CYS A 183 -0.52 -4.69 -0.17
N SER A 184 -0.64 -3.47 -0.70
CA SER A 184 -0.59 -3.26 -2.16
C SER A 184 0.74 -3.67 -2.78
N CYS A 185 1.86 -3.38 -2.12
CA CYS A 185 3.18 -3.63 -2.72
C CYS A 185 3.41 -5.10 -3.01
N HIS A 186 3.01 -5.98 -2.09
CA HIS A 186 3.24 -7.42 -2.20
C HIS A 186 1.96 -8.20 -2.55
N ASN A 187 0.87 -7.48 -2.87
CA ASN A 187 -0.46 -8.04 -3.13
C ASN A 187 -0.94 -9.05 -2.06
N VAL A 188 -0.85 -8.67 -0.78
CA VAL A 188 -1.20 -9.55 0.35
C VAL A 188 -2.59 -9.21 0.87
N THR A 189 -3.44 -10.23 0.97
CA THR A 189 -4.82 -10.13 1.46
C THR A 189 -4.92 -10.16 2.98
N LYS A 190 -6.07 -9.76 3.54
CA LYS A 190 -6.37 -9.84 4.96
C LYS A 190 -6.27 -11.28 5.47
N GLY A 191 -6.84 -12.25 4.74
CA GLY A 191 -6.78 -13.66 5.08
C GLY A 191 -5.34 -14.15 5.26
N ALA A 192 -4.46 -13.85 4.31
CA ALA A 192 -3.03 -14.21 4.38
C ALA A 192 -2.29 -13.55 5.56
N ILE A 193 -2.73 -12.39 6.03
CA ILE A 193 -2.17 -11.74 7.23
C ILE A 193 -2.69 -12.41 8.50
N CYS A 194 -3.98 -12.75 8.55
CA CYS A 194 -4.63 -13.36 9.71
C CYS A 194 -4.21 -14.81 9.96
N GLU A 195 -3.56 -15.47 9.00
CA GLU A 195 -2.90 -16.78 9.20
C GLU A 195 -1.65 -16.72 10.12
N HIS A 196 -1.19 -15.52 10.49
CA HIS A 196 0.00 -15.32 11.30
C HIS A 196 -0.31 -14.54 12.58
N THR A 197 0.41 -14.85 13.66
CA THR A 197 0.16 -14.27 15.00
C THR A 197 1.07 -13.11 15.33
N THR A 198 2.23 -12.98 14.66
CA THR A 198 3.19 -11.89 14.91
C THR A 198 3.58 -11.09 13.66
N LEU A 199 3.85 -9.79 13.83
CA LEU A 199 4.27 -8.91 12.72
C LEU A 199 5.59 -9.39 12.06
N PRO A 200 6.60 -9.90 12.79
CA PRO A 200 7.79 -10.50 12.17
C PRO A 200 7.46 -11.69 11.26
N GLU A 201 6.54 -12.56 11.64
CA GLU A 201 6.11 -13.69 10.81
C GLU A 201 5.39 -13.22 9.55
N VAL A 202 4.45 -12.27 9.69
CA VAL A 202 3.77 -11.64 8.55
C VAL A 202 4.79 -11.10 7.55
N LYS A 203 5.79 -10.33 8.03
CA LYS A 203 6.88 -9.79 7.19
C LYS A 203 7.72 -10.89 6.55
N LYS A 204 8.02 -11.97 7.27
CA LYS A 204 8.87 -13.05 6.78
C LYS A 204 8.17 -13.86 5.69
N CYS A 205 6.93 -14.27 5.96
CA CYS A 205 6.13 -15.19 5.14
C CYS A 205 5.46 -14.50 3.95
N THR A 206 4.83 -13.34 4.19
CA THR A 206 4.04 -12.65 3.15
C THR A 206 4.76 -11.47 2.51
N LYS A 207 5.88 -11.02 3.09
CA LYS A 207 6.57 -9.75 2.77
C LYS A 207 5.75 -8.49 3.03
N ALA A 208 4.51 -8.59 3.53
CA ALA A 208 3.70 -7.42 3.84
C ALA A 208 4.42 -6.48 4.82
N GLY A 209 4.44 -5.19 4.50
CA GLY A 209 5.10 -4.16 5.31
C GLY A 209 6.61 -4.03 5.12
N THR A 210 7.21 -4.76 4.17
CA THR A 210 8.64 -4.62 3.82
C THR A 210 8.91 -3.71 2.61
N GLY A 211 7.89 -3.42 1.79
CA GLY A 211 7.93 -2.45 0.69
C GLY A 211 7.72 -0.99 1.15
N CYS A 212 6.59 -0.37 0.79
CA CYS A 212 6.33 1.05 1.12
C CYS A 212 5.90 1.30 2.59
N GLY A 213 5.60 0.25 3.35
CA GLY A 213 5.20 0.33 4.75
C GLY A 213 3.79 0.91 5.02
N SER A 214 2.99 1.23 4.01
CA SER A 214 1.65 1.83 4.19
C SER A 214 0.67 0.95 4.96
N CYS A 215 0.84 -0.37 4.86
CA CYS A 215 -0.03 -1.36 5.47
C CYS A 215 0.30 -1.67 6.94
N LEU A 216 1.43 -1.20 7.49
CA LEU A 216 1.88 -1.59 8.83
C LEU A 216 0.87 -1.23 9.95
N LYS A 217 0.24 -0.06 9.86
CA LYS A 217 -0.78 0.37 10.84
C LYS A 217 -2.04 -0.51 10.79
N VAL A 218 -2.46 -0.89 9.57
CA VAL A 218 -3.62 -1.76 9.35
C VAL A 218 -3.33 -3.19 9.81
N ILE A 219 -2.15 -3.72 9.49
CA ILE A 219 -1.69 -5.03 9.97
C ILE A 219 -1.71 -5.04 11.50
N GLY A 220 -1.14 -4.02 12.17
CA GLY A 220 -1.14 -3.94 13.63
C GLY A 220 -2.52 -3.91 14.27
N GLN A 221 -3.56 -3.43 13.57
CA GLN A 221 -4.95 -3.46 14.04
C GLN A 221 -5.65 -4.82 13.79
N LEU A 222 -5.13 -5.63 12.87
CA LEU A 222 -5.62 -6.98 12.56
C LEU A 222 -4.98 -8.06 13.43
N MET A 223 -3.78 -7.82 13.95
CA MET A 223 -3.09 -8.77 14.81
C MET A 223 -3.65 -8.74 16.23
N PRO A 224 -3.65 -9.86 16.96
CA PRO A 224 -3.85 -9.82 18.40
C PRO A 224 -2.83 -8.86 19.04
N PRO A 225 -3.20 -8.18 20.15
CA PRO A 225 -2.22 -7.38 20.88
C PRO A 225 -1.02 -8.28 21.20
N PRO A 226 0.23 -7.80 21.03
CA PRO A 226 1.39 -8.61 21.30
C PRO A 226 1.32 -9.14 22.73
N GLU A 227 1.45 -10.46 22.90
CA GLU A 227 1.50 -11.10 24.23
C GLU A 227 2.75 -10.67 25.02
N ASP A 228 3.80 -10.23 24.31
CA ASP A 228 5.00 -9.67 24.91
C ASP A 228 4.88 -8.16 25.10
N SER A 229 4.73 -7.74 26.34
CA SER A 229 4.91 -6.36 26.80
C SER A 229 6.36 -5.86 26.68
N GLY A 230 7.29 -6.72 26.25
CA GLY A 230 8.71 -6.46 26.09
C GLY A 230 9.04 -5.48 24.94
N LEU A 231 9.98 -4.56 25.17
CA LEU A 231 10.49 -3.66 24.13
C LEU A 231 11.17 -4.42 22.96
N CYS A 232 11.76 -5.58 23.24
CA CYS A 232 12.35 -6.49 22.27
C CYS A 232 12.44 -7.91 22.86
N GLY A 233 12.74 -8.92 22.03
CA GLY A 233 12.89 -10.31 22.51
C GLY A 233 14.08 -10.56 23.44
N CYS A 234 14.90 -9.55 23.76
CA CYS A 234 15.95 -9.66 24.77
C CYS A 234 15.41 -9.45 26.19
N PHE A 235 14.27 -8.77 26.35
CA PHE A 235 13.73 -8.40 27.65
C PHE A 235 12.20 -8.50 27.68
N PRO A 236 11.60 -9.18 28.69
CA PRO A 236 10.15 -9.20 28.92
C PRO A 236 9.58 -7.84 29.41
N TYR A 237 10.43 -6.85 29.66
CA TYR A 237 10.05 -5.54 30.18
C TYR A 237 9.68 -4.53 29.09
N SER A 238 8.63 -3.76 29.34
CA SER A 238 8.26 -2.62 28.52
C SER A 238 9.33 -1.52 28.54
N ARG A 239 9.25 -0.58 27.61
CA ARG A 239 10.17 0.56 27.53
C ARG A 239 10.24 1.34 28.86
N SER A 240 9.10 1.52 29.51
CA SER A 240 8.99 2.26 30.78
C SER A 240 9.63 1.49 31.94
N GLU A 241 9.43 0.17 31.99
CA GLU A 241 10.03 -0.69 33.01
C GLU A 241 11.55 -0.80 32.83
N LEU A 242 12.04 -0.97 31.60
CA LEU A 242 13.48 -0.94 31.32
C LEU A 242 14.12 0.40 31.71
N TYR A 243 13.42 1.51 31.48
CA TYR A 243 13.90 2.82 31.89
C TYR A 243 14.03 2.93 33.42
N GLU A 244 13.04 2.44 34.17
CA GLU A 244 13.08 2.41 35.64
C GLU A 244 14.17 1.47 36.18
N ILE A 245 14.36 0.31 35.54
CA ILE A 245 15.42 -0.66 35.90
C ILE A 245 16.80 -0.04 35.70
N VAL A 246 17.07 0.52 34.51
CA VAL A 246 18.34 1.18 34.21
C VAL A 246 18.59 2.35 35.15
N ARG A 247 17.56 3.14 35.47
CA ARG A 247 17.67 4.28 36.38
C ARG A 247 17.91 3.86 37.83
N THR A 248 17.27 2.78 38.29
CA THR A 248 17.34 2.33 39.70
C THR A 248 18.62 1.54 39.98
N LEU A 249 19.03 0.69 39.04
CA LEU A 249 20.23 -0.13 39.16
C LEU A 249 21.49 0.58 38.66
N GLU A 250 21.37 1.82 38.19
CA GLU A 250 22.45 2.63 37.60
C GLU A 250 23.25 1.87 36.53
N VAL A 251 22.56 1.02 35.75
CA VAL A 251 23.19 0.20 34.72
C VAL A 251 23.70 1.11 33.60
N THR A 252 25.00 1.06 33.33
CA THR A 252 25.65 1.97 32.37
C THR A 252 25.96 1.31 31.03
N SER A 253 25.79 -0.01 30.93
CA SER A 253 26.07 -0.76 29.71
C SER A 253 24.95 -1.73 29.33
N PHE A 254 24.77 -1.93 28.02
CA PHE A 254 23.79 -2.88 27.49
C PHE A 254 24.13 -4.33 27.89
N VAL A 255 25.42 -4.67 27.97
CA VAL A 255 25.89 -6.02 28.36
C VAL A 255 25.53 -6.30 29.80
N GLU A 256 25.80 -5.36 30.71
CA GLU A 256 25.41 -5.47 32.12
C GLU A 256 23.90 -5.63 32.29
N LEU A 257 23.10 -4.90 31.51
CA LEU A 257 21.65 -5.04 31.52
C LEU A 257 21.20 -6.44 31.06
N LEU A 258 21.88 -6.99 30.06
CA LEU A 258 21.59 -8.31 29.51
C LEU A 258 22.00 -9.45 30.46
N ASP A 259 23.15 -9.31 31.13
CA ASP A 259 23.68 -10.29 32.08
C ASP A 259 22.93 -10.26 33.42
N SER A 260 22.29 -9.14 33.76
CA SER A 260 21.50 -8.97 34.98
C SER A 260 20.09 -9.57 34.91
N HIS A 261 19.71 -10.15 33.76
CA HIS A 261 18.35 -10.61 33.46
C HIS A 261 18.27 -12.13 33.22
#